data_AF-A0A7X0RUY6-F1
#
_entry.id   AF-A0A7X0RUY6-F1
#
_cell.length_a   1.000
_cell.length_b   1.000
_cell.length_c   1.000
_cell.angle_alpha   90.00
_cell.angle_beta   90.00
_cell.angle_gamma   90.00
#
_symmetry.space_group_name_H-M   'P 1'
#
loop_
_entity.id
_entity.type
_entity.pdbx_description
1 polymer ?
#
loop_
_entity_poly.entity_id
_entity_poly.type
_entity_poly.pdbx_seq_one_letter_code
_entity_poly.pdbx_strand_id
1 'polypeptide(L)'
;MKESDHSSVWERYVEAKKHAFEEEPPDGKAEPMTIEELERAIAEAAAASGVPETGMPPRASVHPTSRNTWSRWFYRLLVVLFIALIVLLFRWGQRLYQGN
;
A
#
# COMPACT_ATOMS: atom_id res chain seq x y z
N MET A 1 -13.61 1.75 -8.72
CA MET A 1 -12.70 2.51 -7.83
C MET A 1 -12.73 3.95 -8.32
N LYS A 2 -13.26 4.88 -7.53
CA LYS A 2 -13.39 6.28 -7.92
C LYS A 2 -12.09 7.00 -7.57
N GLU A 3 -11.53 7.73 -8.53
CA GLU A 3 -10.24 8.45 -8.42
C GLU A 3 -10.26 9.60 -7.39
N SER A 4 -11.43 9.91 -6.82
CA SER A 4 -11.67 10.98 -5.84
C SER A 4 -11.14 10.71 -4.42
N ASP A 5 -10.74 9.47 -4.09
CA ASP A 5 -10.31 9.15 -2.72
C ASP A 5 -8.89 9.67 -2.42
N HIS A 6 -8.02 9.74 -3.43
CA HIS A 6 -6.61 10.13 -3.27
C HIS A 6 -6.43 11.61 -2.91
N SER A 7 -7.31 12.51 -3.38
CA SER A 7 -7.23 13.94 -3.06
C SER A 7 -7.55 14.23 -1.59
N SER A 8 -8.56 13.54 -1.04
CA SER A 8 -9.02 13.76 0.34
C SER A 8 -8.00 13.35 1.42
N VAL A 9 -7.20 12.32 1.15
CA VAL A 9 -6.14 11.86 2.07
C VAL A 9 -4.94 12.80 2.03
N TRP A 10 -4.59 13.28 0.83
CA TRP A 10 -3.50 14.24 0.64
C TRP A 10 -3.81 15.59 1.29
N GLU A 11 -5.03 16.10 1.14
CA GLU A 11 -5.48 17.34 1.78
C GLU A 11 -5.38 17.26 3.31
N ARG A 12 -5.88 16.16 3.91
CA ARG A 12 -5.78 15.94 5.35
C ARG A 12 -4.34 15.84 5.84
N TYR A 13 -3.45 15.23 5.05
CA TYR A 13 -2.02 15.16 5.38
C TYR A 13 -1.38 16.55 5.35
N VAL A 14 -1.66 17.35 4.33
CA VAL A 14 -1.14 18.72 4.19
C VAL A 14 -1.68 19.61 5.31
N GLU A 15 -2.95 19.48 5.66
CA GLU A 15 -3.59 20.23 6.74
C GLU A 15 -3.01 19.87 8.11
N ALA A 16 -2.86 18.58 8.41
CA ALA A 16 -2.22 18.12 9.65
C ALA A 16 -0.76 18.58 9.76
N LYS A 17 -0.02 18.55 8.64
CA LYS A 17 1.36 19.07 8.59
C LYS A 17 1.40 20.57 8.85
N LYS A 18 0.46 21.33 8.28
CA LYS A 18 0.40 22.78 8.47
C LYS A 18 0.09 23.13 9.93
N HIS A 19 -0.84 22.41 10.57
CA HIS A 19 -1.20 22.60 11.98
C HIS A 19 -0.04 22.36 12.93
N ALA A 20 0.70 21.26 12.74
CA ALA A 20 1.85 20.92 13.59
C ALA A 20 3.00 21.95 13.51
N PHE A 21 3.10 22.67 12.39
CA PHE A 21 4.08 23.74 12.19
C PHE A 21 3.53 25.14 12.57
N GLU A 22 2.21 25.33 12.60
CA GLU A 22 1.56 26.58 13.06
C GLU A 22 1.38 26.63 14.58
N GLU A 23 1.32 25.50 15.27
CA GLU A 23 1.29 25.41 16.74
C GLU A 23 2.66 25.59 17.42
N GLU A 24 3.66 26.12 16.71
CA GLU A 24 4.91 26.57 17.32
C GLU A 24 4.60 27.85 18.12
N PRO A 25 4.71 27.85 19.47
CA PRO A 25 4.38 29.02 20.29
C PRO A 25 5.27 30.22 19.92
N PRO A 26 4.74 31.46 19.95
CA PRO A 26 5.37 32.64 19.35
C PRO A 26 6.60 33.19 20.09
N ASP A 27 7.14 32.47 21.08
CA ASP A 27 8.37 32.86 21.77
C ASP A 27 9.26 31.62 21.83
N GLY A 28 10.42 31.68 21.15
CA GLY A 28 11.47 30.67 21.12
C GLY A 28 12.18 30.52 22.47
N LYS A 29 11.41 30.37 23.54
CA LYS A 29 11.82 30.02 24.89
C LYS A 29 11.00 28.83 25.35
N ALA A 30 11.17 27.71 24.67
CA ALA A 30 11.14 26.45 25.38
C ALA A 30 12.32 26.54 26.36
N GLU A 31 12.05 26.87 27.62
CA GLU A 31 13.03 26.63 28.67
C GLU A 31 13.50 25.18 28.48
N PRO A 32 14.82 24.91 28.49
CA PRO A 32 15.33 23.59 28.20
C PRO A 32 14.75 22.65 29.27
N MET A 33 13.67 21.96 28.92
CA MET A 33 13.12 20.89 29.74
C MET A 33 14.29 19.97 30.04
N THR A 34 14.45 19.63 31.31
CA THR A 34 15.39 18.59 31.66
C THR A 34 15.00 17.33 30.88
N ILE A 35 15.99 16.52 30.48
CA ILE A 35 15.74 15.32 29.67
C ILE A 35 14.64 14.45 30.30
N GLU A 36 14.60 14.40 31.63
CA GLU A 36 13.62 13.67 32.43
C GLU A 36 12.17 14.22 32.29
N GLU A 37 12.00 15.53 32.21
CA GLU A 37 10.68 16.15 32.01
C GLU A 37 10.16 15.91 30.59
N LEU A 38 11.06 15.92 29.60
CA LEU A 38 10.72 15.63 28.22
C LEU A 38 10.31 14.16 28.05
N GLU A 39 11.04 13.23 28.66
CA GLU A 39 10.69 11.81 28.67
C GLU A 39 9.32 11.57 29.33
N ARG A 40 9.03 12.28 30.43
CA ARG A 40 7.74 12.19 31.11
C ARG A 40 6.59 12.72 30.25
N ALA A 41 6.78 13.85 29.58
CA ALA A 41 5.79 14.42 28.68
C ALA A 41 5.52 13.52 27.45
N ILE A 42 6.56 12.89 26.90
CA ILE A 42 6.43 11.92 25.80
C ILE A 42 5.67 10.68 26.26
N ALA A 43 5.99 10.15 27.45
CA ALA A 43 5.30 8.99 28.01
C ALA A 43 3.81 9.28 28.29
N GLU A 44 3.49 10.46 28.80
CA GLU A 44 2.12 10.90 29.05
C GLU A 44 1.33 11.11 27.75
N ALA A 45 1.94 11.72 26.73
CA ALA A 45 1.32 11.90 25.41
C ALA A 45 1.12 10.56 24.67
N ALA A 46 2.08 9.64 24.78
CA ALA A 46 1.95 8.29 24.23
C ALA A 46 0.80 7.52 24.90
N ALA A 47 0.69 7.60 26.23
CA ALA A 47 -0.41 6.99 26.98
C ALA A 47 -1.77 7.62 26.64
N ALA A 48 -1.84 8.95 26.50
CA ALA A 48 -3.07 9.69 26.19
C ALA A 48 -3.56 9.48 24.75
N SER A 49 -2.64 9.26 23.80
CA SER A 49 -2.97 9.08 22.38
C SER A 49 -3.47 7.67 22.03
N GLY A 50 -3.41 6.71 22.97
CA GLY A 50 -3.87 5.33 22.75
C GLY A 50 -3.14 4.62 21.60
N VAL A 51 -2.00 5.16 21.18
CA VAL A 51 -1.18 4.62 20.09
C VAL A 51 -0.51 3.37 20.64
N PRO A 52 -0.71 2.19 20.02
CA PRO A 52 0.01 0.99 20.45
C PRO A 52 1.52 1.26 20.39
N GLU A 53 2.25 0.82 21.43
CA GLU A 53 3.72 0.92 21.62
C GLU A 53 4.55 0.57 20.37
N THR A 54 3.95 -0.11 19.39
CA THR A 54 4.49 -0.29 18.05
C THR A 54 3.90 0.76 17.10
N GLY A 55 4.45 1.98 17.14
CA GLY A 55 4.02 3.13 16.32
C GLY A 55 4.19 2.99 14.80
N MET A 56 4.40 1.78 14.28
CA MET A 56 4.41 1.52 12.84
C MET A 56 3.44 0.37 12.51
N PRO A 57 2.45 0.59 11.62
CA PRO A 57 1.63 -0.51 11.13
C PRO A 57 2.54 -1.58 10.50
N PRO A 58 2.22 -2.88 10.66
CA PRO A 58 2.99 -3.95 10.06
C PRO A 58 3.25 -3.66 8.59
N ARG A 59 4.50 -3.74 8.13
CA ARG A 59 4.89 -3.40 6.73
C ARG A 59 4.01 -4.08 5.67
N ALA A 60 3.47 -5.25 6.00
CA ALA A 60 2.55 -6.02 5.17
C ALA A 60 1.16 -5.38 4.97
N SER A 61 0.67 -4.57 5.92
CA SER A 61 -0.61 -3.87 5.79
C SER A 61 -0.51 -2.58 4.99
N VAL A 62 0.67 -1.94 4.99
CA VAL A 62 0.94 -0.69 4.24
C VAL A 62 1.22 -0.96 2.76
N HIS A 63 1.83 -2.11 2.44
CA HIS A 63 2.12 -2.52 1.07
C HIS A 63 1.48 -3.88 0.77
N PRO A 64 0.17 -3.91 0.42
CA PRO A 64 -0.44 -5.14 -0.07
C PRO A 64 0.30 -5.58 -1.34
N THR A 65 1.08 -6.66 -1.23
CA THR A 65 1.84 -7.16 -2.39
C THR A 65 0.87 -7.67 -3.45
N SER A 66 0.86 -7.02 -4.61
CA SER A 66 0.02 -7.38 -5.77
C SER A 66 0.41 -8.70 -6.46
N ARG A 67 1.31 -9.49 -5.83
CA ARG A 67 1.85 -10.77 -6.34
C ARG A 67 0.75 -11.75 -6.74
N ASN A 68 -0.37 -11.77 -6.01
CA ASN A 68 -1.43 -12.75 -6.23
C ASN A 68 -2.25 -12.50 -7.53
N THR A 69 -2.27 -11.26 -8.03
CA THR A 69 -3.07 -10.90 -9.20
C THR A 69 -2.39 -11.32 -10.51
N TRP A 70 -1.07 -11.18 -10.59
CA TRP A 70 -0.29 -11.51 -11.79
C TRP A 70 -0.25 -13.01 -12.07
N SER A 71 -0.10 -13.84 -11.03
CA SER A 71 -0.09 -15.30 -11.19
C SER A 71 -1.40 -15.82 -11.80
N ARG A 72 -2.55 -15.28 -11.40
CA ARG A 72 -3.86 -15.69 -11.96
C ARG A 72 -3.97 -15.40 -13.45
N TRP A 73 -3.51 -14.25 -13.91
CA TRP A 73 -3.53 -13.90 -15.33
C TRP A 73 -2.54 -14.73 -16.14
N PHE A 74 -1.35 -14.99 -15.61
CA PHE A 74 -0.34 -15.84 -16.23
C PHE A 74 -0.89 -17.24 -16.53
N TYR A 75 -1.48 -17.91 -15.53
CA TYR A 75 -2.03 -19.26 -15.72
C TYR A 75 -3.23 -19.27 -16.67
N ARG A 76 -4.08 -18.23 -16.66
CA ARG A 76 -5.17 -18.10 -17.64
C ARG A 76 -4.66 -18.00 -19.08
N LEU A 77 -3.65 -17.16 -19.32
CA LEU A 77 -3.03 -17.05 -20.64
C LEU A 77 -2.37 -18.35 -21.08
N LEU A 78 -1.68 -19.04 -20.17
CA LEU A 78 -1.04 -20.33 -20.44
C LEU A 78 -2.07 -21.37 -20.90
N VAL A 79 -3.21 -21.47 -20.22
CA VAL A 79 -4.30 -22.39 -20.58
C VAL A 79 -4.90 -22.03 -21.94
N VAL A 80 -5.15 -20.74 -22.21
CA VAL A 80 -5.67 -20.28 -23.50
C VAL A 80 -4.71 -20.64 -24.64
N LEU A 81 -3.41 -20.39 -24.45
CA LEU A 81 -2.37 -20.71 -25.44
C LEU A 81 -2.32 -22.22 -25.71
N PHE A 82 -2.38 -23.04 -24.66
CA PHE A 82 -2.37 -24.50 -24.78
C PHE A 82 -3.56 -25.03 -25.58
N ILE A 83 -4.77 -24.55 -25.29
CA ILE A 83 -5.98 -24.94 -26.03
C ILE A 83 -5.87 -24.52 -27.49
N ALA A 84 -5.43 -23.29 -27.76
CA ALA A 84 -5.23 -22.81 -29.13
C ALA A 84 -4.27 -23.72 -29.91
N LEU A 85 -3.16 -24.13 -29.28
CA LEU A 85 -2.16 -25.00 -29.89
C LEU A 85 -2.72 -26.38 -30.24
N ILE A 86 -3.53 -26.98 -29.36
CA ILE A 86 -4.23 -28.23 -29.62
C ILE A 86 -5.18 -28.10 -30.82
N VAL A 87 -6.00 -27.04 -30.85
CA VAL A 87 -6.96 -26.82 -31.94
C VAL A 87 -6.24 -26.63 -33.28
N LEU A 88 -5.14 -25.85 -33.28
CA LEU A 88 -4.28 -25.65 -34.44
C LEU A 88 -3.72 -26.98 -34.94
N LEU A 89 -3.17 -27.81 -34.04
CA LEU A 89 -2.59 -29.10 -34.39
C LEU A 89 -3.65 -30.08 -34.91
N PHE A 90 -4.82 -30.13 -34.28
CA PHE A 90 -5.92 -30.98 -34.69
C PHE A 90 -6.42 -30.62 -36.09
N ARG A 91 -6.64 -29.32 -36.34
CA ARG A 91 -7.08 -28.81 -37.65
C ARG A 91 -6.02 -29.05 -38.74
N TRP A 92 -4.74 -28.93 -38.39
CA TRP A 92 -3.65 -29.21 -39.30
C TRP A 92 -3.54 -30.71 -39.62
N GLY A 93 -3.66 -31.57 -38.62
CA GLY A 93 -3.69 -33.02 -38.78
C GLY A 93 -4.85 -33.49 -39.66
N GLN A 94 -6.06 -32.94 -39.47
CA GLN A 94 -7.20 -33.25 -40.34
C GLN A 94 -6.95 -32.87 -41.80
N ARG A 95 -6.32 -31.72 -42.07
CA ARG A 95 -5.95 -31.33 -43.43
C ARG A 95 -4.93 -32.29 -44.06
N LEU A 96 -3.95 -32.74 -43.30
CA LEU A 96 -2.94 -33.67 -43.79
C LEU A 96 -3.55 -35.05 -44.06
N TYR A 97 -4.45 -35.52 -43.19
CA TYR A 97 -5.14 -36.80 -43.37
C TYR A 97 -6.11 -36.81 -44.55
N GLN A 98 -6.75 -35.69 -44.88
CA GLN A 98 -7.63 -35.59 -46.06
C GLN A 98 -6.87 -35.47 -47.40
N GLY A 99 -5.56 -35.21 -47.37
CA GLY A 99 -4.72 -35.06 -48.56
C GLY A 99 -4.03 -36.35 -49.04
N ASN A 100 -4.15 -37.44 -48.27
CA ASN A 100 -3.71 -38.80 -48.61
C ASN A 100 -4.91 -39.73 -48.78
#